data_AF-A0A5S3PRE8-F1
#
_entry.id   AF-A0A5S3PRE8-F1
#
_cell.length_a   1.000
_cell.length_b   1.000
_cell.length_c   1.000
_cell.angle_alpha   90.00
_cell.angle_beta   90.00
_cell.angle_gamma   90.00
#
_symmetry.space_group_name_H-M   'P 1'
#
loop_
_entity.id
_entity.type
_entity.pdbx_description
1 polymer ?
#
loop_
_entity_poly.entity_id
_entity_poly.type
_entity_poly.pdbx_seq_one_letter_code
_entity_poly.pdbx_strand_id
1 'polypeptide(L)'
;MFKKSLKNTILLNIGAFLLVAMLEILGGWISRDKYDSDYAFYVWQLGFAISIMAVIWANHFILIPLFYDKKKYFLYGLLLIGTILLTSYLKGYSPTSWVGVYKMFFFLIYTTGTGMAAFFLRRSILFRRKNDEKEKLQKEMELNYLKEQVNPHFLFNSLNSIYSLSRQQSPETPDLVMQLSELMRYQLESAKKDTVLLKEELEFIENYLLLEEKRLSGRCNIEYLIKGTIKPLRIAPMLLIPFVENAIKHGAQSTNEQSNIDIFASLKNSTLHFLVRNSKPLGSVSASERKGMGLENVKRRLNLLYPGSHELKIKEAETEYDVNLSIDLTVSAVKNKE
;
A
#
# COMPACT_ATOMS: atom_id res chain seq x y z
N MET A 1 0.17 22.21 1.00
CA MET A 1 -0.86 21.42 1.72
C MET A 1 -1.34 22.05 3.03
N PHE A 2 -0.46 22.64 3.86
CA PHE A 2 -0.82 23.31 5.13
C PHE A 2 -1.82 24.47 5.00
N LYS A 3 -1.64 25.38 4.03
CA LYS A 3 -2.57 26.54 3.82
C LYS A 3 -4.01 26.12 3.50
N LYS A 4 -4.22 25.04 2.72
CA LYS A 4 -5.56 24.54 2.35
C LYS A 4 -6.26 23.85 3.52
N SER A 5 -5.50 23.10 4.33
CA SER A 5 -6.00 22.49 5.58
C SER A 5 -6.39 23.56 6.60
N LEU A 6 -5.57 24.61 6.76
CA LEU A 6 -5.85 25.71 7.68
C LEU A 6 -7.10 26.50 7.26
N LYS A 7 -7.24 26.80 5.97
CA LYS A 7 -8.42 27.47 5.41
C LYS A 7 -9.71 26.67 5.65
N ASN A 8 -9.67 25.35 5.43
CA ASN A 8 -10.83 24.48 5.68
C ASN A 8 -11.17 24.37 7.18
N THR A 9 -10.17 24.36 8.06
CA THR A 9 -10.40 24.36 9.51
C THR A 9 -10.99 25.69 9.98
N ILE A 10 -10.48 26.81 9.49
CA ILE A 10 -11.02 28.15 9.81
C ILE A 10 -12.47 28.27 9.33
N LEU A 11 -12.76 27.88 8.08
CA LEU A 11 -14.11 27.96 7.51
C LEU A 11 -15.12 27.14 8.33
N LEU A 12 -14.72 25.96 8.78
CA LEU A 12 -15.58 25.06 9.54
C LEU A 12 -15.82 25.57 10.98
N ASN A 13 -14.81 26.18 11.60
CA ASN A 13 -14.96 26.83 12.90
C ASN A 13 -15.82 28.10 12.82
N ILE A 14 -15.74 28.87 11.72
CA ILE A 14 -16.64 29.99 11.45
C ILE A 14 -18.08 29.49 11.23
N GLY A 15 -18.25 28.38 10.49
CA GLY A 15 -19.56 27.75 10.32
C GLY A 15 -20.18 27.29 11.65
N ALA A 16 -19.38 26.66 12.52
CA ALA A 16 -19.82 26.28 13.86
C ALA A 16 -20.19 27.50 14.73
N PHE A 17 -19.45 28.61 14.60
CA PHE A 17 -19.76 29.88 15.26
C PHE A 17 -21.10 30.44 14.82
N LEU A 18 -21.34 30.51 13.51
CA LEU A 18 -22.60 31.01 12.97
C LEU A 18 -23.78 30.15 13.43
N LEU A 19 -23.59 28.84 13.51
CA LEU A 19 -24.61 27.91 13.99
C LEU A 19 -24.91 28.11 15.48
N VAL A 20 -23.89 28.24 16.33
CA VAL A 20 -24.08 28.53 17.77
C VAL A 20 -24.75 29.90 17.95
N ALA A 21 -24.29 30.93 17.25
CA ALA A 21 -24.91 32.26 17.31
C ALA A 21 -26.38 32.24 16.87
N MET A 22 -26.71 31.50 15.81
CA MET A 22 -28.09 31.31 15.35
C MET A 22 -28.94 30.57 16.39
N LEU A 23 -28.42 29.52 17.02
CA LEU A 23 -29.13 28.79 18.08
C LEU A 23 -29.37 29.65 19.33
N GLU A 24 -28.41 30.49 19.71
CA GLU A 24 -28.55 31.43 20.84
C GLU A 24 -29.61 32.50 20.54
N ILE A 25 -29.63 33.05 19.32
CA ILE A 25 -30.65 34.02 18.90
C ILE A 25 -32.05 33.38 18.92
N LEU A 26 -32.19 32.16 18.39
CA LEU A 26 -33.46 31.42 18.38
C LEU A 26 -33.92 31.06 19.80
N GLY A 27 -33.02 30.56 20.64
CA GLY A 27 -33.30 30.22 22.04
C GLY A 27 -33.71 31.45 22.84
N GLY A 28 -33.04 32.57 22.59
CA GLY A 28 -33.46 33.86 23.14
C GLY A 28 -34.88 34.22 22.70
N TRP A 29 -35.20 34.15 21.40
CA TRP A 29 -36.51 34.54 20.89
C TRP A 29 -37.65 33.74 21.55
N ILE A 30 -37.45 32.42 21.70
CA ILE A 30 -38.37 31.53 22.43
C ILE A 30 -38.49 31.92 23.91
N SER A 31 -37.39 32.30 24.55
CA SER A 31 -37.42 32.75 25.95
C SER A 31 -38.22 34.05 26.12
N ARG A 32 -38.18 34.95 25.13
CA ARG A 32 -38.95 36.22 25.16
C ARG A 32 -40.43 35.94 25.19
N ASP A 33 -40.86 35.15 24.23
CA ASP A 33 -42.26 34.82 24.00
C ASP A 33 -42.88 34.12 25.22
N LYS A 34 -42.07 33.33 25.93
CA LYS A 34 -42.52 32.51 27.05
C LYS A 34 -42.36 33.15 28.44
N TYR A 35 -41.40 34.06 28.64
CA TYR A 35 -41.03 34.58 29.97
C TYR A 35 -40.93 36.10 30.07
N ASP A 36 -41.27 36.84 29.01
CA ASP A 36 -41.23 38.32 28.95
C ASP A 36 -39.88 38.91 29.39
N SER A 37 -38.79 38.26 28.96
CA SER A 37 -37.43 38.61 29.36
C SER A 37 -36.95 39.94 28.74
N ASP A 38 -36.30 40.77 29.57
CA ASP A 38 -35.77 42.09 29.20
C ASP A 38 -34.59 42.00 28.20
N TYR A 39 -34.42 43.04 27.36
CA TYR A 39 -33.37 43.15 26.35
C TYR A 39 -31.95 43.00 26.94
N ALA A 40 -31.76 43.43 28.19
CA ALA A 40 -30.51 43.28 28.93
C ALA A 40 -30.08 41.80 29.07
N PHE A 41 -31.03 40.87 29.21
CA PHE A 41 -30.75 39.44 29.32
C PHE A 41 -30.14 38.86 28.03
N TYR A 42 -30.61 39.32 26.88
CA TYR A 42 -30.11 38.91 25.55
C TYR A 42 -28.68 39.35 25.29
N VAL A 43 -28.40 40.61 25.60
CA VAL A 43 -27.06 41.19 25.45
C VAL A 43 -26.08 40.45 26.37
N TRP A 44 -26.53 40.10 27.58
CA TRP A 44 -25.75 39.30 28.52
C TRP A 44 -25.47 37.87 27.99
N GLN A 45 -26.50 37.20 27.45
CA GLN A 45 -26.38 35.85 26.87
C GLN A 45 -25.44 35.80 25.65
N LEU A 46 -25.54 36.75 24.72
CA LEU A 46 -24.62 36.86 23.58
C LEU A 46 -23.18 37.14 24.02
N GLY A 47 -22.99 38.03 25.00
CA GLY A 47 -21.67 38.30 25.57
C GLY A 47 -21.05 37.07 26.23
N PHE A 48 -21.88 36.19 26.80
CA PHE A 48 -21.48 34.91 27.38
C PHE A 48 -21.03 33.92 26.30
N ALA A 49 -21.83 33.74 25.23
CA ALA A 49 -21.50 32.89 24.09
C ALA A 49 -20.16 33.30 23.44
N ILE A 50 -19.96 34.60 23.18
CA ILE A 50 -18.71 35.13 22.60
C ILE A 50 -17.50 34.78 23.46
N SER A 51 -17.64 34.86 24.78
CA SER A 51 -16.53 34.58 25.72
C SER A 51 -16.12 33.10 25.69
N ILE A 52 -17.09 32.19 25.60
CA ILE A 52 -16.84 30.75 25.46
C ILE A 52 -16.12 30.48 24.15
N MET A 53 -16.59 31.09 23.05
CA MET A 53 -15.97 30.91 21.74
C MET A 53 -14.55 31.46 21.70
N ALA A 54 -14.27 32.57 22.38
CA ALA A 54 -12.93 33.11 22.53
C ALA A 54 -11.98 32.11 23.22
N VAL A 55 -12.43 31.43 24.29
CA VAL A 55 -11.63 30.39 24.97
C VAL A 55 -11.37 29.20 24.05
N ILE A 56 -12.39 28.72 23.35
CA ILE A 56 -12.26 27.58 22.41
C ILE A 56 -11.29 27.94 21.26
N TRP A 57 -11.40 29.13 20.69
CA TRP A 57 -10.52 29.58 19.61
C TRP A 57 -9.10 29.85 20.08
N ALA A 58 -8.91 30.47 21.25
CA ALA A 58 -7.59 30.65 21.84
C ALA A 58 -6.93 29.28 22.09
N ASN A 59 -7.68 28.30 22.60
CA ASN A 59 -7.18 26.94 22.75
C ASN A 59 -6.79 26.32 21.40
N HIS A 60 -7.66 26.43 20.40
CA HIS A 60 -7.48 25.80 19.09
C HIS A 60 -6.36 26.40 18.24
N PHE A 61 -6.28 27.73 18.15
CA PHE A 61 -5.34 28.42 17.26
C PHE A 61 -4.04 28.83 17.94
N ILE A 62 -4.02 28.98 19.27
CA ILE A 62 -2.85 29.46 20.01
C ILE A 62 -2.27 28.33 20.87
N LEU A 63 -3.04 27.79 21.82
CA LEU A 63 -2.50 26.83 22.81
C LEU A 63 -2.10 25.49 22.17
N ILE A 64 -2.92 24.93 21.29
CA ILE A 64 -2.64 23.65 20.64
C ILE A 64 -1.39 23.72 19.75
N PRO A 65 -1.26 24.65 18.78
CA PRO A 65 -0.10 24.69 17.90
C PRO A 65 1.21 25.09 18.61
N LEU A 66 1.14 25.96 19.62
CA LEU A 66 2.34 26.44 20.31
C LEU A 66 2.86 25.47 21.37
N PHE A 67 1.98 24.76 22.07
CA PHE A 67 2.37 23.93 23.23
C PHE A 67 2.07 22.45 23.04
N TYR A 68 0.84 22.10 22.65
CA TYR A 68 0.43 20.69 22.51
C TYR A 68 1.20 19.99 21.38
N ASP A 69 1.27 20.61 20.21
CA ASP A 69 1.99 20.05 19.04
C ASP A 69 3.51 20.00 19.26
N LYS A 70 4.05 20.86 20.14
CA LYS A 70 5.46 20.83 20.57
C LYS A 70 5.73 19.88 21.73
N LYS A 71 4.77 19.01 22.09
CA LYS A 71 4.86 18.03 23.19
C LYS A 71 5.03 18.64 24.59
N LYS A 72 4.74 19.93 24.77
CA LYS A 72 4.78 20.62 26.08
C LYS A 72 3.45 20.46 26.82
N TYR A 73 3.06 19.22 27.12
CA TYR A 73 1.72 18.89 27.65
C TYR A 73 1.42 19.51 29.02
N PHE A 74 2.40 19.53 29.93
CA PHE A 74 2.23 20.11 31.26
C PHE A 74 1.93 21.62 31.19
N LEU A 75 2.74 22.35 30.42
CA LEU A 75 2.55 23.80 30.23
C LEU A 75 1.25 24.11 29.48
N TYR A 76 0.87 23.27 28.51
CA TYR A 76 -0.41 23.36 27.83
C TYR A 76 -1.60 23.22 28.82
N GLY A 77 -1.58 22.19 29.67
CA GLY A 77 -2.64 21.97 30.65
C GLY A 77 -2.76 23.12 31.65
N LEU A 78 -1.64 23.62 32.15
CA LEU A 78 -1.61 24.76 33.08
C LEU A 78 -2.19 26.03 32.44
N LEU A 79 -1.80 26.34 31.21
CA LEU A 79 -2.31 27.52 30.49
C LEU A 79 -3.80 27.39 30.17
N LEU A 80 -4.28 26.20 29.80
CA LEU A 80 -5.71 25.97 29.54
C LEU A 80 -6.57 26.12 30.80
N ILE A 81 -6.13 25.57 31.92
CA ILE A 81 -6.83 25.73 33.20
C ILE A 81 -6.79 27.20 33.62
N GLY A 82 -5.66 27.88 33.43
CA GLY A 82 -5.51 29.31 33.69
C GLY A 82 -6.46 30.18 32.87
N THR A 83 -6.64 29.91 31.58
CA THR A 83 -7.59 30.68 30.74
C THR A 83 -9.04 30.43 31.13
N ILE A 84 -9.40 29.20 31.51
CA ILE A 84 -10.74 28.87 32.02
C ILE A 84 -11.01 29.57 33.35
N LEU A 85 -10.07 29.54 34.30
CA LEU A 85 -10.21 30.21 35.59
C LEU A 85 -10.32 31.73 35.46
N LEU A 86 -9.47 32.33 34.63
CA LEU A 86 -9.48 33.78 34.38
C LEU A 86 -10.83 34.23 33.79
N THR A 87 -11.34 33.53 32.78
CA THR A 87 -12.63 33.86 32.17
C THR A 87 -13.81 33.61 33.10
N SER A 88 -13.74 32.57 33.94
CA SER A 88 -14.74 32.29 34.97
C SER A 88 -14.82 33.40 36.01
N TYR A 89 -13.66 33.91 36.44
CA TYR A 89 -13.60 35.04 37.36
C TYR A 89 -14.15 36.32 36.71
N LEU A 90 -13.71 36.66 35.50
CA LEU A 90 -14.14 37.90 34.81
C LEU A 90 -15.64 37.94 34.49
N LYS A 91 -16.28 36.80 34.24
CA LYS A 91 -17.71 36.73 33.85
C LYS A 91 -18.66 36.29 34.96
N GLY A 92 -18.18 35.50 35.91
CA GLY A 92 -18.99 34.92 36.97
C GLY A 92 -18.91 35.66 38.31
N TYR A 93 -17.98 36.61 38.47
CA TYR A 93 -17.81 37.34 39.73
C TYR A 93 -18.93 38.36 39.94
N SER A 94 -19.59 38.23 41.08
CA SER A 94 -20.46 39.26 41.66
C SER A 94 -19.90 39.66 43.02
N PRO A 95 -19.89 40.95 43.40
CA PRO A 95 -19.45 41.40 44.73
C PRO A 95 -20.19 40.69 45.89
N THR A 96 -21.38 40.16 45.62
CA THR A 96 -22.26 39.53 46.62
C THR A 96 -22.13 38.00 46.68
N SER A 97 -21.52 37.34 45.69
CA SER A 97 -21.48 35.87 45.66
C SER A 97 -20.49 35.28 44.65
N TRP A 98 -19.81 34.20 45.07
CA TRP A 98 -18.95 33.36 44.22
C TRP A 98 -19.74 32.34 43.37
N VAL A 99 -21.07 32.32 43.48
CA VAL A 99 -21.92 31.32 42.82
C VAL A 99 -21.82 31.35 41.30
N GLY A 100 -21.70 32.55 40.71
CA GLY A 100 -21.52 32.68 39.26
C GLY A 100 -20.17 32.14 38.78
N VAL A 101 -19.11 32.29 39.58
CA VAL A 101 -17.75 31.86 39.23
C VAL A 101 -17.66 30.35 39.09
N TYR A 102 -18.13 29.58 40.07
CA TYR A 102 -18.04 28.11 39.98
C TYR A 102 -18.98 27.55 38.90
N LYS A 103 -20.18 28.13 38.72
CA LYS A 103 -21.09 27.72 37.63
C LYS A 103 -20.44 27.94 36.26
N MET A 104 -19.80 29.09 36.06
CA MET A 104 -19.09 29.42 34.83
C MET A 104 -17.89 28.49 34.60
N PHE A 105 -17.14 28.18 35.65
CA PHE A 105 -16.01 27.25 35.58
C PHE A 105 -16.42 25.86 35.09
N PHE A 106 -17.42 25.24 35.73
CA PHE A 106 -17.91 23.92 35.31
C PHE A 106 -18.51 23.94 33.91
N PHE A 107 -19.22 25.01 33.54
CA PHE A 107 -19.79 25.16 32.21
C PHE A 107 -18.72 25.29 31.11
N LEU A 108 -17.67 26.07 31.35
CA LEU A 108 -16.53 26.22 30.43
C LEU A 108 -15.73 24.93 30.29
N ILE A 109 -15.56 24.17 31.38
CA ILE A 109 -14.95 22.84 31.33
C ILE A 109 -15.78 21.92 30.43
N TYR A 110 -17.10 21.88 30.61
CA TYR A 110 -17.98 21.02 29.83
C TYR A 110 -17.97 21.38 28.33
N THR A 111 -18.11 22.67 27.99
CA THR A 111 -18.15 23.13 26.58
C THR A 111 -16.78 23.04 25.91
N THR A 112 -15.69 23.36 26.62
CA THR A 112 -14.33 23.22 26.08
C THR A 112 -13.94 21.75 25.94
N GLY A 113 -14.30 20.91 26.92
CA GLY A 113 -14.04 19.46 26.90
C GLY A 113 -14.74 18.75 25.74
N THR A 114 -16.02 19.05 25.51
CA THR A 114 -16.78 18.51 24.36
C THR A 114 -16.19 18.96 23.01
N GLY A 115 -15.83 20.23 22.87
CA GLY A 115 -15.13 20.75 21.69
C GLY A 115 -13.76 20.10 21.46
N MET A 116 -12.99 19.88 22.52
CA MET A 116 -11.70 19.18 22.46
C MET A 116 -11.87 17.71 22.05
N ALA A 117 -12.85 17.01 22.62
CA ALA A 117 -13.15 15.62 22.27
C ALA A 117 -13.47 15.48 20.77
N ALA A 118 -14.35 16.33 20.24
CA ALA A 118 -14.67 16.36 18.81
C ALA A 118 -13.44 16.67 17.93
N PHE A 119 -12.61 17.63 18.35
CA PHE A 119 -11.37 17.98 17.65
C PHE A 119 -10.37 16.82 17.62
N PHE A 120 -10.11 16.17 18.75
CA PHE A 120 -9.17 15.05 18.83
C PHE A 120 -9.68 13.81 18.10
N LEU A 121 -10.99 13.54 18.15
CA LEU A 121 -11.60 12.46 17.37
C LEU A 121 -11.38 12.70 15.88
N ARG A 122 -11.70 13.90 15.39
CA ARG A 122 -11.46 14.27 13.98
C ARG A 122 -9.98 14.17 13.61
N ARG A 123 -9.10 14.68 14.47
CA ARG A 123 -7.65 14.64 14.25
C ARG A 123 -7.13 13.21 14.17
N SER A 124 -7.61 12.31 15.03
CA SER A 124 -7.22 10.90 15.01
C SER A 124 -7.69 10.19 13.74
N ILE A 125 -8.92 10.46 13.27
CA ILE A 125 -9.44 9.93 11.99
C ILE A 125 -8.58 10.41 10.81
N LEU A 126 -8.26 11.71 10.76
CA LEU A 126 -7.43 12.26 9.69
C LEU A 126 -6.00 11.71 9.72
N PHE A 127 -5.45 11.48 10.92
CA PHE A 127 -4.12 10.89 11.07
C PHE A 127 -4.10 9.42 10.64
N ARG A 128 -5.11 8.63 11.01
CA ARG A 128 -5.28 7.25 10.54
C ARG A 128 -5.34 7.19 9.01
N ARG A 129 -6.22 7.98 8.37
CA ARG A 129 -6.31 8.04 6.90
C ARG A 129 -4.98 8.36 6.23
N LYS A 130 -4.23 9.34 6.76
CA LYS A 130 -2.90 9.68 6.23
C LYS A 130 -1.89 8.55 6.40
N ASN A 131 -1.97 7.78 7.48
CA ASN A 131 -1.09 6.64 7.68
C ASN A 131 -1.47 5.49 6.74
N ASP A 132 -2.75 5.22 6.56
CA ASP A 132 -3.24 4.19 5.62
C ASP A 132 -2.84 4.54 4.17
N GLU A 133 -2.96 5.82 3.77
CA GLU A 133 -2.49 6.31 2.47
C GLU A 133 -0.97 6.14 2.30
N LYS A 134 -0.19 6.43 3.35
CA LYS A 134 1.26 6.24 3.33
C LYS A 134 1.64 4.76 3.23
N GLU A 135 0.98 3.89 3.97
CA GLU A 135 1.23 2.45 3.93
C GLU A 135 0.91 1.89 2.54
N LYS A 136 -0.20 2.32 1.93
CA LYS A 136 -0.55 1.96 0.57
C LYS A 136 0.51 2.42 -0.43
N LEU A 137 0.94 3.68 -0.35
CA LEU A 137 1.98 4.21 -1.21
C LEU A 137 3.32 3.47 -1.03
N GLN A 138 3.66 3.09 0.20
CA GLN A 138 4.85 2.28 0.48
C GLN A 138 4.78 0.91 -0.19
N LYS A 139 3.64 0.21 -0.09
CA LYS A 139 3.44 -1.07 -0.78
C LYS A 139 3.50 -0.93 -2.30
N GLU A 140 2.95 0.14 -2.86
CA GLU A 140 3.02 0.43 -4.31
C GLU A 140 4.46 0.71 -4.77
N MET A 141 5.24 1.48 -3.99
CA MET A 141 6.65 1.73 -4.28
C MET A 141 7.48 0.46 -4.17
N GLU A 142 7.27 -0.36 -3.13
CA GLU A 142 7.94 -1.66 -2.99
C GLU A 142 7.62 -2.56 -4.18
N LEU A 143 6.35 -2.64 -4.58
CA LEU A 143 5.94 -3.44 -5.73
C LEU A 143 6.61 -2.96 -7.02
N ASN A 144 6.66 -1.65 -7.27
CA ASN A 144 7.30 -1.10 -8.46
C ASN A 144 8.81 -1.39 -8.48
N TYR A 145 9.49 -1.25 -7.35
CA TYR A 145 10.89 -1.62 -7.22
C TYR A 145 11.12 -3.12 -7.48
N LEU A 146 10.24 -3.98 -6.96
CA LEU A 146 10.30 -5.43 -7.19
C LEU A 146 10.01 -5.80 -8.66
N LYS A 147 9.16 -5.05 -9.36
CA LYS A 147 8.92 -5.18 -10.82
C LYS A 147 10.16 -4.76 -11.63
N GLU A 148 10.88 -3.72 -11.21
CA GLU A 148 12.11 -3.27 -11.90
C GLU A 148 13.28 -4.26 -11.74
N GLN A 149 13.30 -5.06 -10.67
CA GLN A 149 14.31 -6.10 -10.47
C GLN A 149 14.19 -7.31 -11.41
N VAL A 150 13.23 -7.33 -12.35
CA VAL A 150 13.13 -8.44 -13.31
C VAL A 150 14.36 -8.46 -14.22
N ASN A 151 14.95 -9.64 -14.29
CA ASN A 151 16.39 -9.89 -14.41
C ASN A 151 17.02 -9.45 -15.75
N PRO A 152 18.07 -8.61 -15.76
CA PRO A 152 18.83 -8.30 -16.99
C PRO A 152 19.79 -9.42 -17.41
N HIS A 153 20.04 -10.43 -16.55
CA HIS A 153 21.04 -11.47 -16.81
C HIS A 153 20.69 -12.40 -17.98
N PHE A 154 19.40 -12.74 -18.15
CA PHE A 154 18.95 -13.49 -19.33
C PHE A 154 19.30 -12.75 -20.63
N LEU A 155 18.99 -11.45 -20.68
CA LEU A 155 19.22 -10.61 -21.86
C LEU A 155 20.71 -10.60 -22.25
N PHE A 156 21.60 -10.41 -21.29
CA PHE A 156 23.04 -10.42 -21.56
C PHE A 156 23.52 -11.77 -22.10
N ASN A 157 23.04 -12.88 -21.55
CA ASN A 157 23.42 -14.21 -22.02
C ASN A 157 22.87 -14.52 -23.42
N SER A 158 21.62 -14.12 -23.69
CA SER A 158 21.00 -14.30 -25.02
C SER A 158 21.72 -13.48 -26.10
N LEU A 159 22.14 -12.25 -25.78
CA LEU A 159 22.96 -11.43 -26.70
C LEU A 159 24.32 -12.08 -26.99
N ASN A 160 24.98 -12.65 -25.98
CA ASN A 160 26.26 -13.35 -26.17
C ASN A 160 26.11 -14.58 -27.08
N SER A 161 25.02 -15.33 -26.95
CA SER A 161 24.73 -16.48 -27.82
C SER A 161 24.47 -16.06 -29.26
N ILE A 162 23.69 -15.00 -29.48
CA ILE A 162 23.47 -14.41 -30.80
C ILE A 162 24.80 -13.94 -31.41
N TYR A 163 25.66 -13.29 -30.62
CA TYR A 163 26.99 -12.89 -31.07
C TYR A 163 27.83 -14.09 -31.53
N SER A 164 27.84 -15.18 -30.75
CA SER A 164 28.55 -16.41 -31.10
C SER A 164 28.04 -17.03 -32.42
N LEU A 165 26.72 -17.13 -32.58
CA LEU A 165 26.09 -17.71 -33.77
C LEU A 165 26.27 -16.82 -35.01
N SER A 166 26.21 -15.51 -34.82
CA SER A 166 26.52 -14.52 -35.86
C SER A 166 27.97 -14.65 -36.34
N ARG A 167 28.91 -14.84 -35.42
CA ARG A 167 30.33 -15.10 -35.75
C ARG A 167 30.51 -16.41 -36.53
N GLN A 168 29.68 -17.41 -36.25
CA GLN A 168 29.67 -18.69 -36.95
C GLN A 168 28.87 -18.66 -38.27
N GLN A 169 28.25 -17.53 -38.63
CA GLN A 169 27.36 -17.40 -39.80
C GLN A 169 26.23 -18.44 -39.81
N SER A 170 25.70 -18.80 -38.63
CA SER A 170 24.61 -19.77 -38.53
C SER A 170 23.35 -19.25 -39.23
N PRO A 171 22.67 -20.06 -40.06
CA PRO A 171 21.41 -19.68 -40.70
C PRO A 171 20.27 -19.43 -39.69
N GLU A 172 20.41 -19.92 -38.45
CA GLU A 172 19.42 -19.74 -37.37
C GLU A 172 19.51 -18.37 -36.68
N THR A 173 20.58 -17.60 -36.96
CA THR A 173 20.84 -16.32 -36.29
C THR A 173 19.68 -15.32 -36.43
N PRO A 174 19.08 -15.10 -37.62
CA PRO A 174 17.97 -14.16 -37.78
C PRO A 174 16.74 -14.53 -36.94
N ASP A 175 16.40 -15.82 -36.89
CA ASP A 175 15.24 -16.30 -36.13
C ASP A 175 15.43 -16.12 -34.63
N LEU A 176 16.64 -16.36 -34.11
CA LEU A 176 16.97 -16.13 -32.71
C LEU A 176 16.94 -14.64 -32.33
N VAL A 177 17.35 -13.75 -33.23
CA VAL A 177 17.24 -12.30 -33.03
C VAL A 177 15.78 -11.88 -32.95
N MET A 178 14.92 -12.41 -33.83
CA MET A 178 13.48 -12.14 -33.80
C MET A 178 12.84 -12.62 -32.49
N GLN A 179 13.09 -13.88 -32.10
CA GLN A 179 12.58 -14.46 -30.85
C GLN A 179 13.02 -13.63 -29.63
N LEU A 180 14.30 -13.20 -29.57
CA LEU A 180 14.76 -12.33 -28.50
C LEU A 180 14.03 -10.98 -28.50
N SER A 181 13.80 -10.38 -29.66
CA SER A 181 13.06 -9.12 -29.79
C SER A 181 11.64 -9.23 -29.25
N GLU A 182 10.95 -10.33 -29.51
CA GLU A 182 9.61 -10.60 -29.00
C GLU A 182 9.58 -10.76 -27.48
N LEU A 183 10.53 -11.52 -26.92
CA LEU A 183 10.68 -11.66 -25.46
C LEU A 183 10.96 -10.30 -24.80
N MET A 184 11.82 -9.49 -25.39
CA MET A 184 12.12 -8.13 -24.90
C MET A 184 10.89 -7.22 -24.97
N ARG A 185 10.12 -7.28 -26.06
CA ARG A 185 8.89 -6.50 -26.21
C ARG A 185 7.90 -6.86 -25.11
N TYR A 186 7.67 -8.16 -24.87
CA TYR A 186 6.79 -8.60 -23.80
C TYR A 186 7.26 -8.09 -22.44
N GLN A 187 8.56 -8.20 -22.11
CA GLN A 187 9.11 -7.73 -20.85
C GLN A 187 8.90 -6.22 -20.65
N LEU A 188 9.14 -5.40 -21.68
CA LEU A 188 8.97 -3.94 -21.62
C LEU A 188 7.50 -3.50 -21.53
N GLU A 189 6.60 -4.19 -22.22
CA GLU A 189 5.17 -3.86 -22.23
C GLU A 189 4.47 -4.36 -20.96
N SER A 190 4.81 -5.57 -20.50
CA SER A 190 4.22 -6.19 -19.32
C SER A 190 4.65 -5.48 -18.03
N ALA A 191 5.88 -4.94 -17.96
CA ALA A 191 6.36 -4.15 -16.80
C ALA A 191 5.49 -2.92 -16.51
N LYS A 192 4.82 -2.36 -17.53
CA LYS A 192 3.92 -1.20 -17.39
C LYS A 192 2.51 -1.59 -16.95
N LYS A 193 2.17 -2.87 -16.99
CA LYS A 193 0.85 -3.39 -16.64
C LYS A 193 0.85 -3.90 -15.19
N ASP A 194 -0.31 -3.83 -14.55
CA ASP A 194 -0.50 -4.45 -13.24
C ASP A 194 -0.79 -5.95 -13.36
N THR A 195 -1.52 -6.33 -14.41
CA THR A 195 -1.80 -7.72 -14.76
C THR A 195 -1.76 -7.94 -16.28
N VAL A 196 -1.47 -9.17 -16.68
CA VAL A 196 -1.48 -9.68 -18.07
C VAL A 196 -2.39 -10.91 -18.14
N LEU A 197 -2.78 -11.33 -19.34
CA LEU A 197 -3.50 -12.60 -19.47
C LEU A 197 -2.56 -13.74 -19.07
N LEU A 198 -3.08 -14.74 -18.35
CA LEU A 198 -2.31 -15.95 -18.02
C LEU A 198 -1.76 -16.61 -19.29
N LYS A 199 -2.53 -16.58 -20.37
CA LYS A 199 -2.10 -17.06 -21.69
C LYS A 199 -0.81 -16.39 -22.16
N GLU A 200 -0.75 -15.06 -22.09
CA GLU A 200 0.43 -14.29 -22.53
C GLU A 200 1.68 -14.65 -21.69
N GLU A 201 1.51 -14.85 -20.38
CA GLU A 201 2.60 -15.26 -19.49
C GLU A 201 3.10 -16.68 -19.80
N LEU A 202 2.19 -17.62 -20.12
CA LEU A 202 2.54 -19.00 -20.49
C LEU A 202 3.19 -19.09 -21.88
N GLU A 203 2.73 -18.29 -22.86
CA GLU A 203 3.34 -18.16 -24.19
C GLU A 203 4.74 -17.53 -24.09
N PHE A 204 4.92 -16.55 -23.19
CA PHE A 204 6.24 -15.99 -22.91
C PHE A 204 7.21 -17.04 -22.36
N ILE A 205 6.77 -17.90 -21.44
CA ILE A 205 7.58 -19.01 -20.92
C ILE A 205 7.95 -19.98 -22.05
N GLU A 206 6.99 -20.36 -22.90
CA GLU A 206 7.24 -21.27 -24.03
C GLU A 206 8.31 -20.72 -24.97
N ASN A 207 8.17 -19.46 -25.39
CA ASN A 207 9.14 -18.79 -26.26
C ASN A 207 10.53 -18.68 -25.59
N TYR A 208 10.56 -18.43 -24.28
CA TYR A 208 11.80 -18.41 -23.51
C TYR A 208 12.48 -19.79 -23.49
N LEU A 209 11.73 -20.86 -23.27
CA LEU A 209 12.25 -22.24 -23.26
C LEU A 209 12.81 -22.63 -24.63
N LEU A 210 12.11 -22.30 -25.72
CA LEU A 210 12.58 -22.57 -27.08
C LEU A 210 13.91 -21.87 -27.40
N LEU A 211 14.08 -20.63 -26.94
CA LEU A 211 15.35 -19.90 -27.10
C LEU A 211 16.48 -20.57 -26.30
N GLU A 212 16.19 -20.96 -25.08
CA GLU A 212 17.13 -21.59 -24.16
C GLU A 212 17.56 -23.01 -24.60
N GLU A 213 16.63 -23.79 -25.14
CA GLU A 213 16.89 -25.12 -25.70
C GLU A 213 17.92 -25.05 -26.84
N LYS A 214 17.72 -24.12 -27.79
CA LYS A 214 18.68 -23.86 -28.88
C LYS A 214 20.06 -23.50 -28.33
N ARG A 215 20.11 -22.62 -27.32
CA ARG A 215 21.36 -22.19 -26.67
C ARG A 215 22.10 -23.34 -25.99
N LEU A 216 21.37 -24.27 -25.38
CA LEU A 216 21.93 -25.40 -24.66
C LEU A 216 22.38 -26.53 -25.60
N SER A 217 22.01 -26.46 -26.88
CA SER A 217 22.43 -27.39 -27.94
C SER A 217 22.16 -28.86 -27.58
N GLY A 218 20.98 -29.14 -27.02
CA GLY A 218 20.53 -30.50 -26.70
C GLY A 218 21.06 -31.11 -25.39
N ARG A 219 21.87 -30.36 -24.60
CA ARG A 219 22.37 -30.82 -23.29
C ARG A 219 21.31 -30.82 -22.17
N CYS A 220 20.12 -30.30 -22.47
CA CYS A 220 19.00 -30.26 -21.54
C CYS A 220 17.74 -30.74 -22.26
N ASN A 221 17.06 -31.71 -21.68
CA ASN A 221 15.73 -32.11 -22.09
C ASN A 221 14.70 -31.29 -21.32
N ILE A 222 13.89 -30.52 -22.04
CA ILE A 222 12.86 -29.65 -21.45
C ILE A 222 11.50 -30.19 -21.85
N GLU A 223 10.70 -30.62 -20.88
CA GLU A 223 9.30 -30.98 -21.10
C GLU A 223 8.39 -29.85 -20.57
N TYR A 224 7.62 -29.23 -21.47
CA TYR A 224 6.66 -28.19 -21.12
C TYR A 224 5.24 -28.65 -21.47
N LEU A 225 4.37 -28.69 -20.45
CA LEU A 225 3.02 -29.21 -20.63
C LEU A 225 1.97 -28.35 -19.91
N ILE A 226 0.95 -27.95 -20.67
CA ILE A 226 -0.19 -27.17 -20.19
C ILE A 226 -1.44 -28.05 -20.20
N LYS A 227 -2.13 -28.20 -19.05
CA LYS A 227 -3.43 -28.88 -18.95
C LYS A 227 -4.55 -27.92 -18.56
N GLY A 228 -5.71 -28.12 -19.17
CA GLY A 228 -6.95 -27.38 -18.88
C GLY A 228 -7.26 -26.31 -19.93
N THR A 229 -8.49 -25.81 -19.90
CA THR A 229 -8.93 -24.76 -20.82
C THR A 229 -8.46 -23.41 -20.29
N ILE A 230 -7.61 -22.73 -21.04
CA ILE A 230 -7.11 -21.39 -20.70
C ILE A 230 -8.27 -20.39 -20.80
N LYS A 231 -8.96 -20.19 -19.68
CA LYS A 231 -9.92 -19.09 -19.50
C LYS A 231 -9.17 -17.76 -19.55
N PRO A 232 -9.84 -16.62 -19.84
CA PRO A 232 -9.23 -15.29 -19.83
C PRO A 232 -8.95 -14.80 -18.40
N LEU A 233 -8.18 -15.57 -17.63
CA LEU A 233 -7.70 -15.22 -16.30
C LEU A 233 -6.48 -14.32 -16.43
N ARG A 234 -6.28 -13.47 -15.41
CA ARG A 234 -5.16 -12.53 -15.36
C ARG A 234 -4.18 -12.92 -14.27
N ILE A 235 -2.90 -12.68 -14.50
CA ILE A 235 -1.81 -12.92 -13.56
C ILE A 235 -0.91 -11.69 -13.50
N ALA A 236 -0.13 -11.57 -12.43
CA ALA A 236 0.89 -10.56 -12.35
C ALA A 236 1.99 -10.89 -13.38
N PRO A 237 2.44 -9.91 -14.18
CA PRO A 237 3.41 -10.16 -15.24
C PRO A 237 4.74 -10.63 -14.67
N MET A 238 5.43 -11.51 -15.41
CA MET A 238 6.76 -12.01 -15.07
C MET A 238 6.83 -12.60 -13.64
N LEU A 239 5.76 -13.26 -13.21
CA LEU A 239 5.69 -13.90 -11.90
C LEU A 239 6.23 -15.33 -11.94
N LEU A 240 6.03 -16.02 -13.07
CA LEU A 240 6.37 -17.43 -13.24
C LEU A 240 7.81 -17.63 -13.73
N ILE A 241 8.29 -16.72 -14.58
CA ILE A 241 9.61 -16.81 -15.22
C ILE A 241 10.78 -17.03 -14.25
N PRO A 242 10.83 -16.46 -13.01
CA PRO A 242 12.00 -16.67 -12.15
C PRO A 242 12.14 -18.12 -11.67
N PHE A 243 11.05 -18.89 -11.62
CA PHE A 243 11.13 -20.33 -11.30
C PHE A 243 11.75 -21.10 -12.46
N VAL A 244 11.38 -20.75 -13.69
CA VAL A 244 11.90 -21.34 -14.92
C VAL A 244 13.37 -20.98 -15.12
N GLU A 245 13.74 -19.70 -14.95
CA GLU A 245 15.14 -19.26 -15.00
C GLU A 245 16.01 -20.01 -13.98
N ASN A 246 15.51 -20.19 -12.76
CA ASN A 246 16.23 -20.92 -11.73
C ASN A 246 16.45 -22.39 -12.12
N ALA A 247 15.45 -23.05 -12.71
CA ALA A 247 15.56 -24.42 -13.19
C ALA A 247 16.63 -24.57 -14.29
N ILE A 248 16.66 -23.65 -15.26
CA ILE A 248 17.67 -23.67 -16.34
C ILE A 248 19.07 -23.41 -15.80
N LYS A 249 19.21 -22.42 -14.93
CA LYS A 249 20.50 -22.06 -14.33
C LYS A 249 21.08 -23.21 -13.50
N HIS A 250 20.26 -23.87 -12.69
CA HIS A 250 20.72 -24.88 -11.75
C HIS A 250 20.72 -26.31 -12.30
N GLY A 251 19.89 -26.61 -13.29
CA GLY A 251 19.96 -27.86 -14.04
C GLY A 251 21.02 -27.81 -15.14
N ALA A 252 20.71 -27.10 -16.21
CA ALA A 252 21.45 -27.18 -17.48
C ALA A 252 22.78 -26.44 -17.51
N GLN A 253 22.90 -25.30 -16.83
CA GLN A 253 24.14 -24.51 -16.84
C GLN A 253 25.17 -24.98 -15.79
N SER A 254 24.73 -25.73 -14.79
CA SER A 254 25.59 -26.15 -13.68
C SER A 254 26.33 -27.46 -13.93
N THR A 255 26.08 -28.12 -15.07
CA THR A 255 26.63 -29.44 -15.40
C THR A 255 27.03 -29.52 -16.89
N ASN A 256 27.99 -30.40 -17.20
CA ASN A 256 28.28 -30.82 -18.57
C ASN A 256 27.53 -32.11 -18.94
N GLU A 257 26.67 -32.60 -18.04
CA GLU A 257 25.89 -33.82 -18.19
C GLU A 257 24.47 -33.50 -18.67
N GLN A 258 23.75 -34.53 -19.14
CA GLN A 258 22.37 -34.37 -19.57
C GLN A 258 21.50 -33.99 -18.37
N SER A 259 20.77 -32.88 -18.47
CA SER A 259 19.86 -32.40 -17.43
C SER A 259 18.41 -32.46 -17.90
N ASN A 260 17.49 -32.68 -16.97
CA ASN A 260 16.06 -32.72 -17.26
C ASN A 260 15.34 -31.60 -16.51
N ILE A 261 14.45 -30.91 -17.21
CA ILE A 261 13.59 -29.87 -16.66
C ILE A 261 12.15 -30.17 -17.07
N ASP A 262 11.29 -30.38 -16.08
CA ASP A 262 9.86 -30.63 -16.30
C ASP A 262 9.06 -29.43 -15.80
N ILE A 263 8.26 -28.83 -16.67
CA ILE A 263 7.42 -27.68 -16.36
C ILE A 263 5.98 -28.03 -16.69
N PHE A 264 5.13 -27.97 -15.66
CA PHE A 264 3.73 -28.33 -15.77
C PHE A 264 2.84 -27.21 -15.26
N ALA A 265 1.96 -26.71 -16.13
CA ALA A 265 0.93 -25.75 -15.79
C ALA A 265 -0.44 -26.42 -15.90
N SER A 266 -1.23 -26.38 -14.84
CA SER A 266 -2.60 -26.89 -14.85
C SER A 266 -3.56 -25.87 -14.28
N LEU A 267 -4.65 -25.63 -15.00
CA LEU A 267 -5.73 -24.78 -14.54
C LEU A 267 -6.91 -25.63 -14.06
N LYS A 268 -7.21 -25.54 -12.76
CA LYS A 268 -8.41 -26.13 -12.16
C LYS A 268 -9.29 -25.00 -11.64
N ASN A 269 -10.47 -24.83 -12.24
CA ASN A 269 -11.38 -23.71 -11.99
C ASN A 269 -10.75 -22.34 -12.32
N SER A 270 -10.29 -21.62 -11.30
CA SER A 270 -9.58 -20.34 -11.39
C SER A 270 -8.24 -20.38 -10.66
N THR A 271 -7.81 -21.56 -10.23
CA THR A 271 -6.54 -21.79 -9.55
C THR A 271 -5.53 -22.32 -10.55
N LEU A 272 -4.42 -21.59 -10.67
CA LEU A 272 -3.24 -22.04 -11.40
C LEU A 272 -2.41 -22.93 -10.48
N HIS A 273 -2.12 -24.14 -10.93
CA HIS A 273 -1.08 -25.00 -10.36
C HIS A 273 0.11 -25.02 -11.32
N PHE A 274 1.25 -24.49 -10.87
CA PHE A 274 2.46 -24.39 -11.64
C PHE A 274 3.58 -25.16 -10.94
N LEU A 275 4.11 -26.19 -11.60
CA LEU A 275 5.17 -27.04 -11.12
C LEU A 275 6.39 -26.86 -12.02
N VAL A 276 7.56 -26.64 -11.41
CA VAL A 276 8.85 -26.65 -12.09
C VAL A 276 9.76 -27.62 -11.34
N ARG A 277 10.28 -28.61 -12.05
CA ARG A 277 11.22 -29.60 -11.55
C ARG A 277 12.49 -29.55 -12.37
N ASN A 278 13.65 -29.60 -11.72
CA ASN A 278 14.91 -29.78 -12.41
C ASN A 278 15.82 -30.79 -11.69
N SER A 279 16.60 -31.53 -12.49
CA SER A 279 17.69 -32.35 -11.98
C SER A 279 18.77 -31.48 -11.35
N LYS A 280 19.39 -31.97 -10.27
CA LYS A 280 20.47 -31.31 -9.53
C LYS A 280 21.72 -32.22 -9.53
N PRO A 281 22.91 -31.71 -9.86
CA PRO A 281 24.14 -32.49 -9.78
C PRO A 281 24.49 -32.87 -8.34
N LEU A 282 24.97 -34.11 -8.16
CA LEU A 282 25.50 -34.63 -6.91
C LEU A 282 26.65 -33.75 -6.40
N GLY A 283 26.63 -33.41 -5.11
CA GLY A 283 27.66 -32.58 -4.48
C GLY A 283 27.53 -31.07 -4.70
N SER A 284 26.46 -30.60 -5.35
CA SER A 284 26.20 -29.16 -5.45
C SER A 284 25.71 -28.57 -4.12
N VAL A 285 26.31 -27.45 -3.72
CA VAL A 285 26.01 -26.68 -2.49
C VAL A 285 24.50 -26.50 -2.33
N SER A 286 23.95 -26.68 -1.12
CA SER A 286 22.50 -26.55 -0.90
C SER A 286 21.97 -25.18 -1.38
N ALA A 287 20.75 -25.13 -1.90
CA ALA A 287 20.12 -23.86 -2.24
C ALA A 287 19.87 -22.99 -0.98
N SER A 288 19.91 -23.56 0.22
CA SER A 288 19.81 -22.81 1.49
C SER A 288 20.97 -21.84 1.71
N GLU A 289 22.17 -22.12 1.20
CA GLU A 289 23.31 -21.20 1.24
C GLU A 289 23.30 -20.20 0.08
N ARG A 290 22.62 -20.55 -1.02
CA ARG A 290 22.45 -19.71 -2.22
C ARG A 290 21.13 -18.95 -2.13
N LYS A 291 21.08 -17.89 -1.31
CA LYS A 291 19.97 -16.91 -1.33
C LYS A 291 19.87 -16.24 -2.71
N GLY A 292 19.10 -16.83 -3.62
CA GLY A 292 18.79 -16.22 -4.91
C GLY A 292 17.85 -15.03 -4.73
N MET A 293 18.31 -13.82 -5.07
CA MET A 293 17.51 -12.59 -5.00
C MET A 293 16.16 -12.72 -5.75
N GLY A 294 16.12 -13.49 -6.84
CA GLY A 294 14.91 -13.71 -7.64
C GLY A 294 13.80 -14.44 -6.90
N LEU A 295 14.11 -15.49 -6.12
CA LEU A 295 13.09 -16.25 -5.40
C LEU A 295 12.53 -15.49 -4.20
N GLU A 296 13.37 -14.71 -3.51
CA GLU A 296 12.89 -13.83 -2.44
C GLU A 296 11.99 -12.73 -2.99
N ASN A 297 12.34 -12.15 -4.15
CA ASN A 297 11.51 -11.18 -4.85
C ASN A 297 10.13 -11.78 -5.18
N VAL A 298 10.07 -12.96 -5.81
CA VAL A 298 8.79 -13.62 -6.13
C VAL A 298 7.95 -13.88 -4.87
N LYS A 299 8.55 -14.37 -3.79
CA LYS A 299 7.84 -14.57 -2.50
C LYS A 299 7.22 -13.27 -1.99
N ARG A 300 7.96 -12.16 -2.03
CA ARG A 300 7.43 -10.84 -1.62
C ARG A 300 6.31 -10.38 -2.53
N ARG A 301 6.47 -10.52 -3.85
CA ARG A 301 5.43 -10.16 -4.84
C ARG A 301 4.16 -10.98 -4.64
N LEU A 302 4.27 -12.28 -4.40
CA LEU A 302 3.13 -13.15 -4.08
C LEU A 302 2.38 -12.69 -2.83
N ASN A 303 3.10 -12.35 -1.76
CA ASN A 303 2.50 -11.84 -0.52
C ASN A 303 1.79 -10.49 -0.70
N LEU A 304 2.34 -9.59 -1.54
CA LEU A 304 1.74 -8.29 -1.81
C LEU A 304 0.52 -8.37 -2.75
N LEU A 305 0.56 -9.25 -3.75
CA LEU A 305 -0.42 -9.29 -4.84
C LEU A 305 -1.54 -10.33 -4.63
N TYR A 306 -1.24 -11.43 -3.95
CA TYR A 306 -2.15 -12.55 -3.72
C TYR A 306 -2.22 -12.95 -2.23
N PRO A 307 -2.46 -12.00 -1.31
CA PRO A 307 -2.43 -12.29 0.13
C PRO A 307 -3.46 -13.37 0.49
N GLY A 308 -3.00 -14.43 1.18
CA GLY A 308 -3.85 -15.56 1.59
C GLY A 308 -4.43 -16.40 0.43
N SER A 309 -4.02 -16.12 -0.81
CA SER A 309 -4.60 -16.72 -2.04
C SER A 309 -3.53 -17.42 -2.89
N HIS A 310 -2.40 -17.75 -2.29
CA HIS A 310 -1.35 -18.50 -2.91
C HIS A 310 -0.66 -19.44 -1.90
N GLU A 311 -0.08 -20.53 -2.41
CA GLU A 311 0.80 -21.42 -1.67
C GLU A 311 2.02 -21.72 -2.54
N LEU A 312 3.22 -21.52 -1.99
CA LEU A 312 4.50 -21.84 -2.64
C LEU A 312 5.24 -22.88 -1.81
N LYS A 313 5.37 -24.09 -2.33
CA LYS A 313 6.13 -25.20 -1.74
C LYS A 313 7.39 -25.43 -2.56
N ILE A 314 8.53 -25.48 -1.88
CA ILE A 314 9.82 -25.76 -2.50
C ILE A 314 10.41 -26.95 -1.78
N LYS A 315 10.79 -27.97 -2.54
CA LYS A 315 11.45 -29.18 -2.03
C LYS A 315 12.78 -29.32 -2.74
N GLU A 316 13.83 -29.55 -1.97
CA GLU A 316 15.17 -29.81 -2.47
C GLU A 316 15.58 -31.20 -1.97
N ALA A 317 15.82 -32.11 -2.91
CA ALA A 317 16.39 -33.43 -2.67
C ALA A 317 17.88 -33.44 -3.09
N GLU A 318 18.55 -34.58 -2.94
CA GLU A 318 19.96 -34.72 -3.35
C GLU A 318 20.15 -34.54 -4.86
N THR A 319 19.20 -35.04 -5.66
CA THR A 319 19.27 -35.10 -7.13
C THR A 319 18.21 -34.28 -7.84
N GLU A 320 17.28 -33.65 -7.12
CA GLU A 320 16.13 -32.94 -7.70
C GLU A 320 15.79 -31.67 -6.92
N TYR A 321 15.25 -30.69 -7.62
CA TYR A 321 14.72 -29.46 -7.06
C TYR A 321 13.32 -29.18 -7.63
N ASP A 322 12.33 -29.11 -6.73
CA ASP A 322 10.91 -28.99 -7.05
C ASP A 322 10.35 -27.67 -6.51
N VAL A 323 9.71 -26.91 -7.40
CA VAL A 323 8.90 -25.74 -7.05
C VAL A 323 7.45 -25.99 -7.42
N ASN A 324 6.56 -25.96 -6.44
CA ASN A 324 5.13 -26.10 -6.63
C ASN A 324 4.41 -24.84 -6.14
N LEU A 325 3.78 -24.14 -7.07
CA LEU A 325 3.03 -22.91 -6.84
C LEU A 325 1.56 -23.16 -7.14
N SER A 326 0.70 -22.81 -6.19
CA SER A 326 -0.75 -22.76 -6.38
C SER A 326 -1.23 -21.34 -6.13
N ILE A 327 -1.94 -20.72 -7.08
CA ILE A 327 -2.45 -19.35 -6.95
C ILE A 327 -3.91 -19.31 -7.38
N ASP A 328 -4.78 -18.72 -6.55
CA ASP A 328 -6.12 -18.35 -6.95
C ASP A 328 -6.11 -17.00 -7.69
N LEU A 329 -6.43 -17.04 -8.98
CA LEU A 329 -6.39 -15.87 -9.86
C LEU A 329 -7.64 -14.98 -9.74
N THR A 330 -8.64 -15.35 -8.91
CA THR A 330 -9.82 -14.49 -8.66
C THR A 330 -9.55 -13.38 -7.65
N VAL A 331 -8.56 -13.56 -6.76
CA VAL A 331 -8.32 -12.67 -5.61
C VAL A 331 -7.30 -11.57 -5.91
N SER A 332 -6.80 -11.46 -7.14
CA SER A 332 -5.74 -10.50 -7.49
C SER A 332 -6.06 -9.10 -6.94
N ALA A 333 -5.17 -8.57 -6.08
CA ALA A 333 -5.35 -7.26 -5.44
C ALA A 333 -5.36 -6.11 -6.47
N VAL A 334 -4.95 -6.39 -7.70
CA VAL A 334 -5.17 -5.53 -8.86
C VAL A 334 -6.62 -5.66 -9.27
N LYS A 335 -7.50 -4.92 -8.61
CA LYS A 335 -8.87 -4.70 -9.08
C LYS A 335 -8.82 -4.44 -10.58
N ASN A 336 -9.62 -5.17 -11.35
CA ASN A 336 -10.02 -4.77 -12.69
C ASN A 336 -10.51 -3.32 -12.59
N LYS A 337 -9.65 -2.36 -12.95
CA LYS A 337 -10.09 -1.06 -13.42
C LYS A 337 -10.62 -1.34 -14.81
N GLU A 338 -11.87 -1.80 -14.87
CA GLU A 338 -12.68 -1.64 -16.08
C GLU A 338 -12.89 -0.14 -16.34
#